data_AF-A0A1Q3B2U9-F1
#
_entry.id   AF-A0A1Q3B2U9-F1
#
_cell.length_a   1.000
_cell.length_b   1.000
_cell.length_c   1.000
_cell.angle_alpha   90.00
_cell.angle_beta   90.00
_cell.angle_gamma   90.00
#
_symmetry.space_group_name_H-M   'P 1'
#
loop_
_entity.id
_entity.type
_entity.pdbx_description
1 polymer ?
#
loop_
_entity_poly.entity_id
_entity_poly.type
_entity_poly.pdbx_seq_one_letter_code
_entity_poly.pdbx_strand_id
1 'polypeptide(L)'
;MYLLGPSMSVATMKMTAALVDGSRWSGVYWQHFMKDNPKTSWTKDCSRLQGLSRGKSFDDSFPLKSSNNTRLNSSTMPLLGGGCISKKRGLCVVFPDISSPSVKVENLDSCDDEYDGVIVNSESLPSSANAFASALMASLSNWKLQGKKGVWLKIPSNQADLVPIAIQEGFDYHHAEAGYVMLTHWIPDEPCLLPASPSHQIGVAGFVINDKREVLVVKEKCPCSCSGVWKMPTGYINKSEDIFSGAIREVKEETGVNTIFMEMVAFRHAHLVAFEKSDLLFVCMLKPLSFEITLDEKELQAAKWMPLHEFLGQPFYEEDHMSKKVIDICIASYEDHYKGFIAHQLTSKLDGRLSYLYYDGSH
;
A
#
# COMPACT_ATOMS: atom_id res chain seq x y z
N MET A 1 24.51 65.24 -11.02
CA MET A 1 24.92 65.66 -12.37
C MET A 1 25.81 64.55 -12.92
N TYR A 2 25.29 63.73 -13.86
CA TYR A 2 25.97 63.08 -15.00
C TYR A 2 27.33 62.33 -14.77
N LEU A 3 27.61 61.07 -15.16
CA LEU A 3 27.17 60.20 -16.28
C LEU A 3 27.68 58.73 -16.15
N LEU A 4 26.86 57.81 -16.68
CA LEU A 4 27.17 56.61 -17.53
C LEU A 4 27.92 55.35 -16.99
N GLY A 5 27.30 54.18 -17.24
CA GLY A 5 27.93 52.84 -17.27
C GLY A 5 28.78 52.58 -18.53
N PRO A 6 29.16 51.33 -18.86
CA PRO A 6 28.20 50.27 -19.21
C PRO A 6 28.58 48.81 -18.80
N SER A 7 27.76 47.91 -19.33
CA SER A 7 27.48 46.48 -19.17
C SER A 7 28.56 45.40 -19.42
N MET A 8 28.31 44.26 -18.75
CA MET A 8 28.42 42.84 -19.16
C MET A 8 29.77 42.17 -19.44
N SER A 9 30.00 41.06 -18.72
CA SER A 9 30.47 39.80 -19.31
C SER A 9 29.97 38.60 -18.48
N VAL A 10 29.28 37.69 -19.16
CA VAL A 10 28.89 36.35 -18.68
C VAL A 10 30.12 35.46 -18.73
N ALA A 11 30.42 34.76 -17.64
CA ALA A 11 31.48 33.75 -17.60
C ALA A 11 30.88 32.40 -17.19
N THR A 12 30.82 31.52 -18.19
CA THR A 12 30.49 30.10 -18.12
C THR A 12 31.54 29.36 -17.28
N MET A 13 31.16 28.72 -16.18
CA MET A 13 32.06 27.87 -15.39
C MET A 13 31.77 26.40 -15.66
N LYS A 14 32.71 25.75 -16.36
CA LYS A 14 32.77 24.32 -16.63
C LYS A 14 33.00 23.56 -15.33
N MET A 15 32.19 22.53 -15.05
CA MET A 15 32.54 21.51 -14.06
C MET A 15 33.54 20.52 -14.67
N THR A 16 34.74 20.47 -14.11
CA THR A 16 35.73 19.42 -14.34
C THR A 16 35.58 18.32 -13.30
N ALA A 17 35.40 17.09 -13.79
CA ALA A 17 35.44 15.87 -13.01
C ALA A 17 36.85 15.64 -12.43
N ALA A 18 36.92 15.22 -11.17
CA ALA A 18 38.13 14.70 -10.55
C ALA A 18 37.95 13.20 -10.29
N LEU A 19 38.78 12.42 -10.98
CA LEU A 19 39.07 11.01 -10.72
C LEU A 19 39.97 10.90 -9.49
N VAL A 20 39.65 9.97 -8.58
CA VAL A 20 40.60 9.41 -7.62
C VAL A 20 40.40 7.89 -7.59
N ASP A 21 41.37 7.17 -8.19
CA ASP A 21 41.70 5.76 -7.92
C ASP A 21 42.03 5.60 -6.42
N GLY A 22 41.73 4.52 -5.70
CA GLY A 22 41.65 3.13 -6.11
C GLY A 22 42.51 2.32 -5.14
N SER A 23 41.89 1.59 -4.20
CA SER A 23 42.60 0.55 -3.44
C SER A 23 41.65 -0.54 -2.92
N ARG A 24 41.67 -1.65 -3.69
CA ARG A 24 41.59 -3.06 -3.29
C ARG A 24 40.43 -3.53 -2.40
N TRP A 25 39.44 -4.09 -3.10
CA TRP A 25 38.54 -5.11 -2.58
C TRP A 25 39.23 -6.48 -2.65
N SER A 26 39.26 -7.22 -1.55
CA SER A 26 39.49 -8.66 -1.54
C SER A 26 38.26 -9.33 -0.96
N GLY A 27 37.53 -10.02 -1.82
CA GLY A 27 36.38 -10.83 -1.45
C GLY A 27 36.78 -12.10 -0.73
N VAL A 28 35.86 -12.59 0.09
CA VAL A 28 35.78 -13.99 0.52
C VAL A 28 34.31 -14.42 0.48
N TYR A 29 34.00 -15.13 -0.59
CA TYR A 29 33.21 -16.36 -0.68
C TYR A 29 32.01 -16.59 0.26
N TRP A 30 30.83 -16.66 -0.38
CA TRP A 30 29.63 -17.32 0.10
C TRP A 30 29.82 -18.85 0.13
N GLN A 31 29.56 -19.49 1.27
CA GLN A 31 29.25 -20.92 1.33
C GLN A 31 28.10 -21.19 2.31
N HIS A 32 26.97 -21.61 1.73
CA HIS A 32 26.02 -22.61 2.20
C HIS A 32 25.60 -22.58 3.68
N PHE A 33 24.37 -22.10 3.92
CA PHE A 33 23.44 -22.74 4.87
C PHE A 33 22.02 -22.70 4.31
N MET A 34 21.69 -23.69 3.48
CA MET A 34 20.32 -24.17 3.28
C MET A 34 20.15 -25.41 4.17
N LYS A 35 19.51 -25.23 5.34
CA LYS A 35 18.73 -26.23 6.08
C LYS A 35 18.28 -25.58 7.38
N ASP A 36 17.07 -25.04 7.37
CA ASP A 36 15.95 -25.61 8.10
C ASP A 36 14.74 -24.74 7.85
N ASN A 37 13.66 -25.38 7.39
CA ASN A 37 12.39 -24.75 7.10
C ASN A 37 11.49 -25.02 8.31
N PRO A 38 11.37 -24.13 9.31
CA PRO A 38 10.35 -24.31 10.33
C PRO A 38 9.03 -23.93 9.68
N LYS A 39 8.16 -24.93 9.50
CA LYS A 39 6.74 -24.73 9.24
C LYS A 39 6.20 -23.77 10.30
N THR A 40 6.04 -22.50 9.95
CA THR A 40 5.44 -21.49 10.82
C THR A 40 3.96 -21.80 10.87
N SER A 41 3.53 -22.43 11.97
CA SER A 41 2.12 -22.49 12.32
C SER A 41 1.68 -21.07 12.67
N TRP A 42 0.72 -20.54 11.92
CA TRP A 42 0.11 -19.21 12.02
C TRP A 42 -0.42 -18.80 13.42
N THR A 43 -0.31 -19.67 14.43
CA THR A 43 -0.85 -19.46 15.77
C THR A 43 0.15 -18.87 16.78
N LYS A 44 1.43 -18.68 16.44
CA LYS A 44 2.46 -18.24 17.41
C LYS A 44 3.00 -16.81 17.27
N ASP A 45 2.64 -16.07 16.21
CA ASP A 45 3.18 -14.72 15.93
C ASP A 45 2.11 -13.60 15.99
N CYS A 46 1.18 -13.66 16.94
CA CYS A 46 0.22 -12.57 17.17
C CYS A 46 0.83 -11.28 17.75
N SER A 47 2.10 -11.28 18.18
CA SER A 47 2.77 -10.10 18.73
C SER A 47 3.25 -9.10 17.66
N ARG A 48 3.32 -9.51 16.38
CA ARG A 48 3.78 -8.65 15.25
C ARG A 48 2.64 -7.98 14.48
N LEU A 49 1.40 -8.39 14.70
CA LEU A 49 0.19 -7.80 14.11
C LEU A 49 -0.43 -6.77 15.08
N GLN A 50 0.39 -5.89 15.64
CA GLN A 50 -0.11 -4.76 16.41
C GLN A 50 -0.73 -3.74 15.45
N GLY A 51 -1.99 -3.38 15.68
CA GLY A 51 -2.61 -2.23 15.03
C GLY A 51 -3.57 -2.51 13.88
N LEU A 52 -4.04 -3.73 13.63
CA LEU A 52 -5.18 -3.95 12.72
C LEU A 52 -6.48 -3.35 13.32
N SER A 53 -6.58 -2.01 13.38
CA SER A 53 -7.87 -1.34 13.53
C SER A 53 -8.67 -1.60 12.25
N ARG A 54 -9.92 -2.02 12.42
CA ARG A 54 -10.81 -2.35 11.32
C ARG A 54 -11.42 -1.05 10.80
N GLY A 55 -10.73 -0.39 9.87
CA GLY A 55 -11.32 0.72 9.12
C GLY A 55 -12.69 0.32 8.56
N LYS A 56 -13.71 1.15 8.83
CA LYS A 56 -15.09 0.93 8.38
C LYS A 56 -15.16 1.00 6.85
N SER A 57 -15.41 -0.13 6.17
CA SER A 57 -15.86 -0.12 4.78
C SER A 57 -17.36 0.16 4.72
N PHE A 58 -17.77 1.06 3.82
CA PHE A 58 -19.18 1.36 3.52
C PHE A 58 -19.97 0.09 3.18
N ASP A 59 -21.13 -0.06 3.80
CA ASP A 59 -22.02 -1.22 3.69
C ASP A 59 -23.18 -0.86 2.73
N ASP A 60 -23.06 -1.22 1.45
CA ASP A 60 -24.18 -1.21 0.51
C ASP A 60 -24.89 -2.56 0.56
N SER A 61 -26.02 -2.58 1.28
CA SER A 61 -26.85 -3.76 1.48
C SER A 61 -27.81 -3.98 0.30
N PHE A 62 -27.64 -5.10 -0.41
CA PHE A 62 -28.68 -5.67 -1.28
C PHE A 62 -29.25 -6.94 -0.62
N PRO A 63 -30.60 -7.09 -0.51
CA PRO A 63 -31.20 -8.19 0.22
C PRO A 63 -31.31 -9.45 -0.66
N LEU A 64 -30.65 -10.53 -0.26
CA LEU A 64 -30.89 -11.87 -0.82
C LEU A 64 -31.94 -12.59 0.05
N LYS A 65 -33.14 -12.79 -0.50
CA LYS A 65 -34.19 -13.62 0.11
C LYS A 65 -33.88 -15.10 -0.12
N SER A 66 -33.95 -15.87 0.95
CA SER A 66 -33.92 -17.33 0.95
C SER A 66 -35.28 -17.92 0.54
N SER A 67 -35.27 -19.04 -0.18
CA SER A 67 -36.38 -19.99 -0.16
C SER A 67 -35.87 -21.42 -0.39
N ASN A 68 -36.22 -22.31 0.54
CA ASN A 68 -35.90 -23.73 0.54
C ASN A 68 -36.87 -24.57 -0.32
N ASN A 69 -36.37 -25.77 -0.65
CA ASN A 69 -37.02 -27.04 -1.00
C ASN A 69 -37.49 -27.27 -2.44
N THR A 70 -36.83 -28.24 -3.09
CA THR A 70 -37.49 -29.48 -3.53
C THR A 70 -36.46 -30.60 -3.79
N ARG A 71 -36.81 -31.82 -3.36
CA ARG A 71 -36.12 -33.10 -3.58
C ARG A 71 -36.29 -33.56 -5.03
N LEU A 72 -35.35 -34.37 -5.55
CA LEU A 72 -35.67 -35.62 -6.24
C LEU A 72 -34.43 -36.52 -6.48
N ASN A 73 -34.73 -37.80 -6.70
CA ASN A 73 -33.93 -38.99 -6.39
C ASN A 73 -32.85 -39.40 -7.41
N SER A 74 -32.01 -40.30 -6.90
CA SER A 74 -31.05 -41.21 -7.53
C SER A 74 -31.52 -42.01 -8.74
N SER A 75 -30.57 -42.35 -9.64
CA SER A 75 -30.43 -43.71 -10.17
C SER A 75 -29.01 -44.00 -10.70
N THR A 76 -28.65 -45.27 -10.60
CA THR A 76 -27.31 -45.87 -10.72
C THR A 76 -27.04 -46.43 -12.14
N MET A 77 -25.75 -46.53 -12.49
CA MET A 77 -25.11 -47.09 -13.71
C MET A 77 -25.58 -48.51 -14.12
N PRO A 78 -25.25 -49.01 -15.35
CA PRO A 78 -23.99 -49.76 -15.51
C PRO A 78 -23.25 -49.63 -16.88
N LEU A 79 -21.95 -49.97 -16.82
CA LEU A 79 -20.98 -50.15 -17.92
C LEU A 79 -21.34 -51.29 -18.89
N LEU A 80 -20.86 -51.18 -20.14
CA LEU A 80 -20.42 -52.30 -20.98
C LEU A 80 -19.27 -51.83 -21.91
N GLY A 81 -18.16 -52.56 -21.88
CA GLY A 81 -16.96 -52.33 -22.70
C GLY A 81 -17.01 -53.01 -24.07
N GLY A 82 -16.03 -52.66 -24.92
CA GLY A 82 -15.76 -53.37 -26.17
C GLY A 82 -14.78 -52.61 -27.05
N GLY A 83 -13.53 -53.08 -27.12
CA GLY A 83 -12.53 -52.56 -28.05
C GLY A 83 -12.74 -53.10 -29.48
N CYS A 84 -12.33 -52.32 -30.47
CA CYS A 84 -12.13 -52.80 -31.84
C CYS A 84 -10.98 -52.05 -32.54
N ILE A 85 -10.03 -52.85 -33.04
CA ILE A 85 -8.93 -52.49 -33.93
C ILE A 85 -9.50 -52.11 -35.30
N SER A 86 -8.97 -51.07 -35.95
CA SER A 86 -9.10 -50.96 -37.41
C SER A 86 -7.91 -50.28 -38.09
N LYS A 87 -7.66 -50.81 -39.29
CA LYS A 87 -6.45 -50.76 -40.11
C LYS A 87 -6.28 -49.41 -40.83
N LYS A 88 -5.01 -49.03 -41.04
CA LYS A 88 -4.57 -48.09 -42.07
C LYS A 88 -5.16 -48.45 -43.44
N ARG A 89 -5.85 -47.49 -44.07
CA ARG A 89 -5.87 -47.32 -45.53
C ARG A 89 -5.68 -45.85 -45.83
N GLY A 90 -4.65 -45.55 -46.62
CA GLY A 90 -4.35 -44.20 -47.08
C GLY A 90 -5.45 -43.71 -48.02
N LEU A 91 -5.93 -42.49 -47.76
CA LEU A 91 -6.69 -41.70 -48.71
C LEU A 91 -5.80 -40.51 -49.07
N CYS A 92 -5.37 -40.46 -50.33
CA CYS A 92 -4.75 -39.27 -50.90
C CYS A 92 -5.86 -38.24 -51.09
N VAL A 93 -5.91 -37.21 -50.24
CA VAL A 93 -6.81 -36.08 -50.39
C VAL A 93 -5.97 -34.89 -50.81
N VAL A 94 -6.24 -34.45 -52.03
CA VAL A 94 -5.67 -33.25 -52.65
C VAL A 94 -6.08 -32.05 -51.80
N PHE A 95 -5.10 -31.30 -51.27
CA PHE A 95 -5.36 -30.06 -50.55
C PHE A 95 -5.86 -29.00 -51.55
N PRO A 96 -7.05 -28.41 -51.35
CA PRO A 96 -7.34 -27.12 -51.97
C PRO A 96 -6.50 -26.06 -51.24
N ASP A 97 -5.89 -25.17 -52.01
CA ASP A 97 -5.30 -23.92 -51.51
C ASP A 97 -6.38 -23.15 -50.75
N ILE A 98 -6.37 -23.26 -49.43
CA ILE A 98 -7.12 -22.37 -48.55
C ILE A 98 -6.10 -21.35 -48.08
N SER A 99 -6.07 -20.21 -48.77
CA SER A 99 -5.51 -18.99 -48.22
C SER A 99 -6.16 -18.76 -46.86
N SER A 100 -5.39 -18.90 -45.80
CA SER A 100 -5.82 -18.60 -44.44
C SER A 100 -6.29 -17.15 -44.39
N PRO A 101 -7.49 -16.86 -43.83
CA PRO A 101 -7.86 -15.49 -43.57
C PRO A 101 -6.86 -14.96 -42.55
N SER A 102 -6.08 -13.93 -42.92
CA SER A 102 -5.24 -13.21 -41.97
C SER A 102 -6.16 -12.57 -40.95
N VAL A 103 -6.35 -13.21 -39.80
CA VAL A 103 -6.93 -12.56 -38.62
C VAL A 103 -5.96 -11.42 -38.32
N LYS A 104 -6.37 -10.18 -38.58
CA LYS A 104 -5.62 -9.01 -38.10
C LYS A 104 -5.55 -9.18 -36.59
N VAL A 105 -4.37 -9.49 -36.08
CA VAL A 105 -4.17 -9.56 -34.63
C VAL A 105 -4.18 -8.11 -34.17
N GLU A 106 -5.27 -7.72 -33.51
CA GLU A 106 -5.41 -6.38 -32.96
C GLU A 106 -4.58 -6.30 -31.68
N ASN A 107 -3.74 -5.28 -31.59
CA ASN A 107 -3.00 -4.95 -30.38
C ASN A 107 -3.98 -4.40 -29.32
N LEU A 108 -3.58 -4.50 -28.06
CA LEU A 108 -4.30 -3.90 -26.94
C LEU A 108 -4.27 -2.38 -27.05
N ASP A 109 -5.41 -1.75 -26.81
CA ASP A 109 -5.50 -0.30 -26.66
C ASP A 109 -4.69 0.14 -25.43
N SER A 110 -3.87 1.17 -25.60
CA SER A 110 -2.91 1.60 -24.60
C SER A 110 -2.43 3.03 -24.85
N CYS A 111 -1.90 3.67 -23.81
CA CYS A 111 -1.21 4.94 -23.89
C CYS A 111 0.20 4.84 -23.32
N ASP A 112 1.07 5.73 -23.79
CA ASP A 112 2.45 5.82 -23.33
C ASP A 112 2.55 6.67 -22.06
N ASP A 113 3.43 6.29 -21.14
CA ASP A 113 3.87 7.16 -20.04
C ASP A 113 5.14 7.97 -20.38
N GLU A 114 5.60 8.81 -19.46
CA GLU A 114 6.76 9.69 -19.66
C GLU A 114 8.12 8.96 -19.64
N TYR A 115 8.15 7.67 -19.34
CA TYR A 115 9.35 6.86 -19.08
C TYR A 115 9.48 5.67 -20.04
N ASP A 116 8.95 5.80 -21.25
CA ASP A 116 8.86 4.74 -22.26
C ASP A 116 8.05 3.51 -21.79
N GLY A 117 7.19 3.68 -20.79
CA GLY A 117 6.24 2.67 -20.36
C GLY A 117 4.92 2.74 -21.11
N VAL A 118 4.08 1.74 -20.86
CA VAL A 118 2.78 1.53 -21.51
C VAL A 118 1.73 1.27 -20.45
N ILE A 119 0.60 1.97 -20.54
CA ILE A 119 -0.57 1.76 -19.69
C ILE A 119 -1.69 1.19 -20.57
N VAL A 120 -2.05 -0.07 -20.32
CA VAL A 120 -3.13 -0.75 -21.06
C VAL A 120 -4.48 -0.19 -20.62
N ASN A 121 -5.33 0.15 -21.58
CA ASN A 121 -6.68 0.62 -21.30
C ASN A 121 -7.55 -0.54 -20.79
N SER A 122 -7.95 -0.48 -19.51
CA SER A 122 -8.74 -1.53 -18.86
C SER A 122 -10.19 -1.62 -19.34
N GLU A 123 -10.72 -0.56 -19.95
CA GLU A 123 -12.13 -0.52 -20.41
C GLU A 123 -12.33 -1.24 -21.75
N SER A 124 -11.25 -1.45 -22.49
CA SER A 124 -11.22 -2.03 -23.83
C SER A 124 -10.55 -3.41 -23.86
N LEU A 125 -10.43 -4.08 -22.70
CA LEU A 125 -9.87 -5.42 -22.64
C LEU A 125 -10.78 -6.42 -23.41
N PRO A 126 -10.20 -7.29 -24.25
CA PRO A 126 -10.95 -8.34 -24.91
C PRO A 126 -11.69 -9.24 -23.90
N SER A 127 -12.98 -9.45 -24.13
CA SER A 127 -13.84 -10.22 -23.23
C SER A 127 -13.59 -11.73 -23.24
N SER A 128 -12.88 -12.25 -24.26
CA SER A 128 -12.53 -13.67 -24.33
C SER A 128 -11.06 -13.89 -24.03
N ALA A 129 -10.77 -14.91 -23.22
CA ALA A 129 -9.41 -15.33 -22.85
C ALA A 129 -8.48 -15.50 -24.06
N ASN A 130 -8.96 -16.16 -25.12
CA ASN A 130 -8.15 -16.41 -26.32
C ASN A 130 -7.84 -15.12 -27.11
N ALA A 131 -8.82 -14.22 -27.22
CA ALA A 131 -8.61 -12.93 -27.86
C ALA A 131 -7.63 -12.07 -27.05
N PHE A 132 -7.78 -12.06 -25.72
CA PHE A 132 -6.86 -11.37 -24.82
C PHE A 132 -5.44 -11.91 -24.93
N ALA A 133 -5.25 -13.24 -24.87
CA ALA A 133 -3.94 -13.87 -25.01
C ALA A 133 -3.27 -13.49 -26.35
N SER A 134 -4.02 -13.58 -27.45
CA SER A 134 -3.51 -13.25 -28.79
C SER A 134 -3.11 -11.77 -28.91
N ALA A 135 -3.97 -10.87 -28.41
CA ALA A 135 -3.72 -9.44 -28.41
C ALA A 135 -2.54 -9.07 -27.51
N LEU A 136 -2.42 -9.68 -26.32
CA LEU A 136 -1.34 -9.43 -25.37
C LEU A 136 0.02 -9.84 -25.95
N MET A 137 0.13 -11.05 -26.51
CA MET A 137 1.37 -11.52 -27.15
C MET A 137 1.81 -10.61 -28.31
N ALA A 138 0.87 -10.20 -29.16
CA ALA A 138 1.15 -9.29 -30.28
C ALA A 138 1.59 -7.92 -29.78
N SER A 139 0.93 -7.41 -28.73
CA SER A 139 1.24 -6.11 -28.12
C SER A 139 2.62 -6.11 -27.48
N LEU A 140 2.95 -7.12 -26.67
CA LEU A 140 4.28 -7.29 -26.06
C LEU A 140 5.39 -7.34 -27.12
N SER A 141 5.17 -8.09 -28.20
CA SER A 141 6.11 -8.18 -29.32
C SER A 141 6.32 -6.82 -29.99
N ASN A 142 5.23 -6.08 -30.24
CA ASN A 142 5.28 -4.76 -30.84
C ASN A 142 5.97 -3.74 -29.92
N TRP A 143 5.62 -3.70 -28.63
CA TRP A 143 6.21 -2.82 -27.63
C TRP A 143 7.70 -3.10 -27.45
N LYS A 144 8.12 -4.37 -27.47
CA LYS A 144 9.54 -4.73 -27.47
C LYS A 144 10.31 -4.17 -28.67
N LEU A 145 9.73 -4.24 -29.88
CA LEU A 145 10.33 -3.65 -31.08
C LEU A 145 10.41 -2.12 -31.03
N GLN A 146 9.46 -1.49 -30.35
CA GLN A 146 9.43 -0.04 -30.13
C GLN A 146 10.37 0.42 -29.01
N GLY A 147 11.04 -0.50 -28.30
CA GLY A 147 11.91 -0.17 -27.17
C GLY A 147 11.16 0.27 -25.92
N LYS A 148 9.87 -0.10 -25.78
CA LYS A 148 9.09 0.15 -24.57
C LYS A 148 9.61 -0.69 -23.40
N LYS A 149 9.37 -0.19 -22.19
CA LYS A 149 9.93 -0.75 -20.96
C LYS A 149 8.86 -1.39 -20.07
N GLY A 150 8.31 -0.63 -19.15
CA GLY A 150 7.32 -1.10 -18.18
C GLY A 150 5.91 -1.12 -18.76
N VAL A 151 5.19 -2.21 -18.57
CA VAL A 151 3.78 -2.34 -18.98
C VAL A 151 2.91 -2.45 -17.74
N TRP A 152 1.89 -1.61 -17.64
CA TRP A 152 0.90 -1.59 -16.59
C TRP A 152 -0.42 -2.17 -17.10
N LEU A 153 -0.94 -3.17 -16.41
CA LEU A 153 -2.16 -3.87 -16.78
C LEU A 153 -3.12 -3.94 -15.59
N LYS A 154 -4.18 -3.12 -15.66
CA LYS A 154 -5.27 -3.13 -14.70
C LYS A 154 -6.36 -4.10 -15.16
N ILE A 155 -6.59 -5.16 -14.40
CA ILE A 155 -7.66 -6.14 -14.67
C ILE A 155 -8.79 -5.96 -13.65
N PRO A 156 -9.99 -5.54 -14.09
CA PRO A 156 -11.15 -5.46 -13.20
C PRO A 156 -11.56 -6.83 -12.65
N SER A 157 -12.15 -6.87 -11.46
CA SER A 157 -12.53 -8.14 -10.80
C SER A 157 -13.52 -8.98 -11.61
N ASN A 158 -14.35 -8.37 -12.46
CA ASN A 158 -15.28 -9.10 -13.34
C ASN A 158 -14.58 -9.78 -14.55
N GLN A 159 -13.29 -9.54 -14.74
CA GLN A 159 -12.44 -10.16 -15.77
C GLN A 159 -11.23 -10.87 -15.14
N ALA A 160 -11.36 -11.34 -13.89
CA ALA A 160 -10.27 -12.00 -13.16
C ALA A 160 -9.70 -13.23 -13.88
N ASP A 161 -10.48 -13.87 -14.77
CA ASP A 161 -10.05 -14.99 -15.61
C ASP A 161 -8.90 -14.63 -16.57
N LEU A 162 -8.63 -13.33 -16.81
CA LEU A 162 -7.51 -12.86 -17.62
C LEU A 162 -6.18 -12.85 -16.85
N VAL A 163 -6.21 -12.87 -15.51
CA VAL A 163 -5.00 -12.78 -14.66
C VAL A 163 -4.03 -13.93 -14.91
N PRO A 164 -4.44 -15.22 -14.95
CA PRO A 164 -3.50 -16.32 -15.21
C PRO A 164 -2.83 -16.22 -16.57
N ILE A 165 -3.51 -15.63 -17.56
CA ILE A 165 -2.99 -15.44 -18.92
C ILE A 165 -1.88 -14.39 -18.90
N ALA A 166 -2.12 -13.24 -18.25
CA ALA A 166 -1.11 -12.21 -18.12
C ALA A 166 0.14 -12.72 -17.37
N ILE A 167 -0.04 -13.50 -16.30
CA ILE A 167 1.09 -14.09 -15.55
C ILE A 167 1.91 -15.04 -16.42
N GLN A 168 1.26 -15.85 -17.28
CA GLN A 168 1.96 -16.73 -18.22
C GLN A 168 2.82 -15.95 -19.23
N GLU A 169 2.41 -14.73 -19.58
CA GLU A 169 3.18 -13.80 -20.43
C GLU A 169 4.22 -12.97 -19.66
N GLY A 170 4.49 -13.31 -18.39
CA GLY A 170 5.55 -12.71 -17.59
C GLY A 170 5.14 -11.48 -16.78
N PHE A 171 3.85 -11.21 -16.64
CA PHE A 171 3.38 -10.19 -15.69
C PHE A 171 3.45 -10.69 -14.24
N ASP A 172 3.75 -9.79 -13.32
CA ASP A 172 3.71 -10.01 -11.88
C ASP A 172 2.72 -9.08 -11.18
N TYR A 173 2.31 -9.45 -9.97
CA TYR A 173 1.44 -8.62 -9.13
C TYR A 173 2.17 -7.38 -8.63
N HIS A 174 1.57 -6.20 -8.86
CA HIS A 174 2.01 -4.96 -8.22
C HIS A 174 1.12 -4.61 -7.04
N HIS A 175 -0.19 -4.49 -7.21
CA HIS A 175 -1.10 -4.23 -6.08
C HIS A 175 -2.53 -4.64 -6.42
N ALA A 176 -3.40 -4.66 -5.43
CA ALA A 176 -4.83 -4.87 -5.62
C ALA A 176 -5.62 -3.89 -4.75
N GLU A 177 -6.81 -3.55 -5.21
CA GLU A 177 -7.79 -2.75 -4.51
C GLU A 177 -9.16 -3.41 -4.67
N ALA A 178 -10.16 -2.93 -3.95
CA ALA A 178 -11.53 -3.37 -4.21
C ALA A 178 -11.90 -3.11 -5.68
N GLY A 179 -12.24 -4.19 -6.40
CA GLY A 179 -12.70 -4.13 -7.79
C GLY A 179 -11.63 -4.32 -8.87
N TYR A 180 -10.33 -4.40 -8.56
CA TYR A 180 -9.30 -4.71 -9.57
C TYR A 180 -7.98 -5.24 -9.00
N VAL A 181 -7.17 -5.82 -9.88
CA VAL A 181 -5.75 -6.10 -9.66
C VAL A 181 -4.90 -5.32 -10.67
N MET A 182 -3.76 -4.80 -10.21
CA MET A 182 -2.74 -4.19 -11.05
C MET A 182 -1.58 -5.16 -11.21
N LEU A 183 -1.28 -5.48 -12.46
CA LEU A 183 -0.15 -6.29 -12.87
C LEU A 183 0.87 -5.42 -13.61
N THR A 184 2.14 -5.82 -13.54
CA THR A 184 3.24 -5.15 -14.24
C THR A 184 4.14 -6.14 -14.95
N HIS A 185 4.68 -5.75 -16.10
CA HIS A 185 5.71 -6.49 -16.80
C HIS A 185 6.85 -5.56 -17.22
N TRP A 186 8.10 -6.00 -17.05
CA TRP A 186 9.30 -5.29 -17.51
C TRP A 186 9.83 -6.00 -18.75
N ILE A 187 9.71 -5.37 -19.91
CA ILE A 187 10.08 -5.95 -21.21
C ILE A 187 11.61 -6.13 -21.39
N PRO A 188 12.48 -5.18 -20.97
CA PRO A 188 13.91 -5.29 -21.21
C PRO A 188 14.58 -6.39 -20.35
N ASP A 189 15.66 -6.97 -20.86
CA ASP A 189 16.49 -7.95 -20.13
C ASP A 189 17.44 -7.27 -19.09
N GLU A 190 17.08 -6.09 -18.60
CA GLU A 190 17.84 -5.29 -17.63
C GLU A 190 17.11 -5.24 -16.28
N PRO A 191 17.75 -4.77 -15.19
CA PRO A 191 17.07 -4.64 -13.90
C PRO A 191 15.78 -3.82 -14.01
N CYS A 192 14.69 -4.37 -13.47
CA CYS A 192 13.40 -3.69 -13.48
C CYS A 192 13.46 -2.36 -12.70
N LEU A 193 13.07 -1.27 -13.36
CA LEU A 193 13.04 0.07 -12.77
C LEU A 193 11.63 0.52 -12.38
N LEU A 194 10.63 -0.36 -12.51
CA LEU A 194 9.29 -0.07 -12.01
C LEU A 194 9.32 0.08 -10.49
N PRO A 195 8.58 1.05 -9.93
CA PRO A 195 8.44 1.16 -8.50
C PRO A 195 7.83 -0.12 -7.94
N ALA A 196 8.28 -0.51 -6.76
CA ALA A 196 7.68 -1.64 -6.05
C ALA A 196 6.27 -1.29 -5.58
N SER A 197 5.52 -2.34 -5.22
CA SER A 197 4.23 -2.23 -4.55
C SER A 197 4.30 -1.36 -3.29
N PRO A 198 3.18 -0.77 -2.83
CA PRO A 198 3.16 0.01 -1.60
C PRO A 198 3.76 -0.76 -0.41
N SER A 199 4.91 -0.29 0.07
CA SER A 199 5.77 -0.97 1.05
C SER A 199 5.47 -0.60 2.50
N HIS A 200 4.75 0.51 2.71
CA HIS A 200 4.49 1.07 4.03
C HIS A 200 3.00 1.12 4.33
N GLN A 201 2.68 0.88 5.60
CA GLN A 201 1.43 1.30 6.22
C GLN A 201 1.66 2.61 6.96
N ILE A 202 0.64 3.48 6.98
CA ILE A 202 0.72 4.76 7.66
C ILE A 202 -0.31 4.75 8.79
N GLY A 203 0.21 4.86 10.01
CA GLY A 203 -0.58 5.03 11.23
C GLY A 203 -0.44 6.44 11.81
N VAL A 204 -1.40 6.80 12.65
CA VAL A 204 -1.39 8.02 13.46
C VAL A 204 -1.65 7.70 14.92
N ALA A 205 -1.03 8.48 15.80
CA ALA A 205 -1.29 8.50 17.23
C ALA A 205 -1.70 9.91 17.64
N GLY A 206 -2.84 10.05 18.31
CA GLY A 206 -3.33 11.33 18.84
C GLY A 206 -2.98 11.50 20.32
N PHE A 207 -2.00 12.35 20.64
CA PHE A 207 -1.75 12.75 22.02
C PHE A 207 -2.64 13.95 22.36
N VAL A 208 -3.67 13.71 23.18
CA VAL A 208 -4.62 14.74 23.62
C VAL A 208 -4.44 14.96 25.12
N ILE A 209 -4.08 16.17 25.50
CA ILE A 209 -3.91 16.56 26.91
C ILE A 209 -4.75 17.81 27.21
N ASN A 210 -5.40 17.82 28.37
CA ASN A 210 -6.21 18.95 28.82
C ASN A 210 -5.45 19.86 29.80
N ASP A 211 -6.04 21.02 30.12
CA ASP A 211 -5.42 22.02 31.02
C ASP A 211 -5.20 21.50 32.46
N LYS A 212 -5.84 20.38 32.85
CA LYS A 212 -5.63 19.71 34.15
C LYS A 212 -4.47 18.71 34.12
N ARG A 213 -3.71 18.65 33.03
CA ARG A 213 -2.66 17.63 32.78
C ARG A 213 -3.20 16.21 32.83
N GLU A 214 -4.41 16.00 32.32
CA GLU A 214 -4.98 14.67 32.08
C GLU A 214 -4.89 14.35 30.58
N VAL A 215 -4.43 13.14 30.26
CA VAL A 215 -4.29 12.63 28.91
C VAL A 215 -5.52 11.79 28.56
N LEU A 216 -6.06 11.96 27.36
CA LEU A 216 -7.11 11.08 26.84
C LEU A 216 -6.48 9.75 26.46
N VAL A 217 -6.91 8.69 27.13
CA VAL A 217 -6.38 7.34 26.92
C VAL A 217 -7.49 6.35 26.65
N VAL A 218 -7.15 5.34 25.85
CA VAL A 218 -8.01 4.23 25.47
C VAL A 218 -7.39 2.91 25.87
N LYS A 219 -8.24 1.90 25.98
CA LYS A 219 -7.86 0.52 26.26
C LYS A 219 -8.59 -0.39 25.29
N GLU A 220 -7.85 -1.11 24.46
CA GLU A 220 -8.41 -1.98 23.42
C GLU A 220 -9.07 -3.24 23.99
N LYS A 221 -10.09 -3.74 23.29
CA LYS A 221 -10.60 -5.11 23.47
C LYS A 221 -9.69 -6.12 22.76
N CYS A 222 -8.41 -6.20 23.13
CA CYS A 222 -7.50 -7.23 22.60
C CYS A 222 -7.28 -8.38 23.61
N PRO A 223 -7.30 -9.65 23.18
CA PRO A 223 -6.83 -10.80 23.97
C PRO A 223 -5.30 -10.97 23.95
N CYS A 224 -4.56 -10.08 23.27
CA CYS A 224 -3.11 -10.14 23.08
C CYS A 224 -2.32 -9.48 24.23
N SER A 225 -0.99 -9.46 24.14
CA SER A 225 -0.08 -9.02 25.22
C SER A 225 -0.18 -7.54 25.63
N CYS A 226 -0.88 -6.70 24.87
CA CYS A 226 -1.23 -5.32 25.27
C CYS A 226 -2.58 -5.22 25.99
N SER A 227 -3.26 -6.36 26.24
CA SER A 227 -4.48 -6.41 27.05
C SER A 227 -4.19 -5.83 28.43
N GLY A 228 -4.87 -4.76 28.79
CA GLY A 228 -4.64 -4.12 30.09
C GLY A 228 -4.07 -2.70 30.02
N VAL A 229 -3.31 -2.38 28.97
CA VAL A 229 -2.53 -1.14 28.89
C VAL A 229 -3.39 0.01 28.41
N TRP A 230 -3.30 1.14 29.10
CA TRP A 230 -3.85 2.40 28.61
C TRP A 230 -2.86 3.06 27.66
N LYS A 231 -3.35 3.41 26.47
CA LYS A 231 -2.56 4.04 25.41
C LYS A 231 -3.26 5.26 24.84
N MET A 232 -2.54 6.04 24.05
CA MET A 232 -3.12 7.09 23.23
C MET A 232 -4.06 6.46 22.17
N PRO A 233 -5.09 7.18 21.72
CA PRO A 233 -5.84 6.83 20.52
C PRO A 233 -4.92 6.65 19.31
N THR A 234 -5.13 5.58 18.54
CA THR A 234 -4.28 5.23 17.38
C THR A 234 -5.08 4.55 16.29
N GLY A 235 -4.79 4.86 15.03
CA GLY A 235 -5.32 4.08 13.91
C GLY A 235 -4.59 4.36 12.60
N TYR A 236 -5.15 3.84 11.50
CA TYR A 236 -4.53 3.94 10.17
C TYR A 236 -5.07 5.11 9.37
N ILE A 237 -4.22 5.67 8.52
CA ILE A 237 -4.65 6.67 7.54
C ILE A 237 -5.42 6.00 6.40
N ASN A 238 -6.60 6.54 6.11
CA ASN A 238 -7.40 6.11 4.98
C ASN A 238 -6.76 6.55 3.66
N LYS A 239 -7.17 5.91 2.56
CA LYS A 239 -6.72 6.29 1.23
C LYS A 239 -7.09 7.76 0.95
N SER A 240 -6.10 8.54 0.52
CA SER A 240 -6.25 9.97 0.21
C SER A 240 -6.69 10.84 1.40
N GLU A 241 -6.39 10.43 2.63
CA GLU A 241 -6.63 11.21 3.85
C GLU A 241 -5.35 11.91 4.33
N ASP A 242 -5.46 13.16 4.77
CA ASP A 242 -4.36 13.91 5.37
C ASP A 242 -4.00 13.35 6.75
N ILE A 243 -2.71 13.37 7.11
CA ILE A 243 -2.23 12.80 8.39
C ILE A 243 -2.92 13.46 9.59
N PHE A 244 -3.05 14.80 9.59
CA PHE A 244 -3.71 15.52 10.69
C PHE A 244 -5.22 15.22 10.75
N SER A 245 -5.86 15.08 9.59
CA SER A 245 -7.28 14.74 9.49
C SER A 245 -7.54 13.34 10.05
N GLY A 246 -6.68 12.38 9.71
CA GLY A 246 -6.75 11.03 10.27
C GLY A 246 -6.56 11.03 11.79
N ALA A 247 -5.58 11.76 12.33
CA ALA A 247 -5.39 11.85 13.78
C ALA A 247 -6.62 12.42 14.52
N ILE A 248 -7.27 13.45 13.97
CA ILE A 248 -8.51 14.01 14.50
C ILE A 248 -9.66 12.99 14.41
N ARG A 249 -9.80 12.31 13.26
CA ARG A 249 -10.82 11.29 13.04
C ARG A 249 -10.67 10.13 14.02
N GLU A 250 -9.48 9.56 14.16
CA GLU A 250 -9.24 8.41 15.03
C GLU A 250 -9.62 8.71 16.49
N VAL A 251 -9.20 9.87 17.04
CA VAL A 251 -9.64 10.30 18.38
C VAL A 251 -11.17 10.41 18.45
N LYS A 252 -11.79 11.00 17.42
CA LYS A 252 -13.24 11.20 17.41
C LYS A 252 -14.00 9.88 17.33
N GLU A 253 -13.54 8.93 16.52
CA GLU A 253 -14.16 7.62 16.34
C GLU A 253 -14.05 6.79 17.62
N GLU A 254 -12.87 6.75 18.22
CA GLU A 254 -12.61 5.94 19.42
C GLU A 254 -13.29 6.48 20.69
N THR A 255 -13.28 7.81 20.89
CA THR A 255 -13.64 8.41 22.18
C THR A 255 -14.79 9.43 22.10
N GLY A 256 -15.25 9.79 20.91
CA GLY A 256 -16.26 10.83 20.72
C GLY A 256 -15.75 12.25 20.97
N VAL A 257 -14.49 12.45 21.35
CA VAL A 257 -13.93 13.76 21.69
C VAL A 257 -13.58 14.54 20.41
N ASN A 258 -14.08 15.77 20.30
CA ASN A 258 -13.67 16.69 19.24
C ASN A 258 -12.31 17.29 19.59
N THR A 259 -11.41 17.35 18.61
CA THR A 259 -10.07 17.93 18.78
C THR A 259 -9.72 18.85 17.61
N ILE A 260 -8.67 19.65 17.80
CA ILE A 260 -7.99 20.37 16.73
C ILE A 260 -6.52 19.95 16.70
N PHE A 261 -5.98 19.81 15.49
CA PHE A 261 -4.57 19.51 15.28
C PHE A 261 -3.70 20.71 15.66
N MET A 262 -2.64 20.44 16.42
CA MET A 262 -1.64 21.43 16.79
C MET A 262 -0.39 21.23 15.95
N GLU A 263 0.28 20.08 16.12
CA GLU A 263 1.54 19.77 15.45
C GLU A 263 1.82 18.26 15.41
N MET A 264 2.66 17.84 14.47
CA MET A 264 3.26 16.51 14.40
C MET A 264 4.63 16.55 15.08
N VAL A 265 4.81 15.83 16.18
CA VAL A 265 6.01 15.97 17.03
C VAL A 265 7.07 14.90 16.78
N ALA A 266 6.65 13.75 16.29
CA ALA A 266 7.54 12.63 15.98
C ALA A 266 6.90 11.71 14.93
N PHE A 267 7.73 10.87 14.33
CA PHE A 267 7.27 9.67 13.65
C PHE A 267 8.17 8.50 13.99
N ARG A 268 7.60 7.31 14.03
CA ARG A 268 8.31 6.04 14.24
C ARG A 268 8.33 5.27 12.92
N HIS A 269 9.48 4.71 12.58
CA HIS A 269 9.64 3.81 11.45
C HIS A 269 9.97 2.41 11.97
N ALA A 270 9.12 1.43 11.66
CA ALA A 270 9.31 0.03 12.03
C ALA A 270 9.24 -0.88 10.80
N HIS A 271 9.96 -2.00 10.82
CA HIS A 271 10.03 -2.96 9.72
C HIS A 271 9.40 -4.30 10.10
N LEU A 272 9.00 -5.08 9.08
CA LEU A 272 8.49 -6.45 9.23
C LEU A 272 7.30 -6.55 10.21
N VAL A 273 6.36 -5.62 10.07
CA VAL A 273 5.12 -5.56 10.85
C VAL A 273 4.07 -6.45 10.16
N ALA A 274 2.89 -5.93 9.82
CA ALA A 274 1.87 -6.69 9.13
C ALA A 274 2.30 -6.98 7.68
N PHE A 275 2.19 -8.24 7.27
CA PHE A 275 2.46 -8.69 5.90
C PHE A 275 3.87 -8.30 5.39
N GLU A 276 4.87 -8.35 6.27
CA GLU A 276 6.26 -8.01 5.97
C GLU A 276 6.48 -6.55 5.53
N LYS A 277 5.46 -5.69 5.67
CA LYS A 277 5.54 -4.27 5.37
C LYS A 277 6.20 -3.49 6.50
N SER A 278 6.64 -2.29 6.15
CA SER A 278 7.09 -1.31 7.13
C SER A 278 5.92 -0.46 7.62
N ASP A 279 6.03 0.12 8.81
CA ASP A 279 5.04 0.98 9.44
C ASP A 279 5.65 2.36 9.71
N LEU A 280 4.91 3.40 9.34
CA LEU A 280 5.17 4.78 9.74
C LEU A 280 4.06 5.23 10.68
N LEU A 281 4.38 5.42 11.95
CA LEU A 281 3.42 5.94 12.94
C LEU A 281 3.74 7.41 13.21
N PHE A 282 2.85 8.31 12.80
CA PHE A 282 2.97 9.75 13.04
C PHE A 282 2.29 10.15 14.36
N VAL A 283 3.03 10.82 15.25
CA VAL A 283 2.55 11.23 16.56
C VAL A 283 2.14 12.70 16.48
N CYS A 284 0.85 12.95 16.72
CA CYS A 284 0.23 14.25 16.58
C CYS A 284 -0.24 14.78 17.95
N MET A 285 0.13 16.01 18.25
CA MET A 285 -0.42 16.78 19.36
C MET A 285 -1.76 17.35 18.96
N LEU A 286 -2.76 17.10 19.78
CA LEU A 286 -4.14 17.51 19.54
C LEU A 286 -4.67 18.24 20.78
N LYS A 287 -5.38 19.35 20.55
CA LYS A 287 -6.05 20.09 21.63
C LYS A 287 -7.52 19.68 21.69
N PRO A 288 -8.06 19.30 22.87
CA PRO A 288 -9.48 18.97 22.99
C PRO A 288 -10.36 20.21 22.86
N LEU A 289 -11.47 20.04 22.15
CA LEU A 289 -12.57 21.01 22.02
C LEU A 289 -13.82 20.58 22.80
N SER A 290 -13.91 19.30 23.16
CA SER A 290 -14.93 18.73 24.04
C SER A 290 -14.30 17.77 25.05
N PHE A 291 -15.04 17.41 26.10
CA PHE A 291 -14.51 16.57 27.19
C PHE A 291 -15.37 15.35 27.50
N GLU A 292 -16.62 15.31 27.01
CA GLU A 292 -17.49 14.15 27.12
C GLU A 292 -16.96 13.01 26.26
N ILE A 293 -16.85 11.83 26.86
CA ILE A 293 -16.35 10.63 26.21
C ILE A 293 -17.55 9.77 25.82
N THR A 294 -17.61 9.40 24.55
CA THR A 294 -18.54 8.39 24.01
C THR A 294 -17.69 7.28 23.38
N LEU A 295 -17.71 6.10 23.98
CA LEU A 295 -16.82 5.00 23.61
C LEU A 295 -17.29 4.29 22.33
N ASP A 296 -16.38 3.99 21.40
CA ASP A 296 -16.65 2.94 20.40
C ASP A 296 -16.55 1.56 21.05
N GLU A 297 -17.70 1.07 21.52
CA GLU A 297 -17.79 -0.24 22.17
C GLU A 297 -17.44 -1.41 21.24
N LYS A 298 -17.33 -1.23 19.92
CA LYS A 298 -16.94 -2.33 19.03
C LYS A 298 -15.46 -2.65 19.16
N GLU A 299 -14.63 -1.63 19.36
CA GLU A 299 -13.17 -1.76 19.32
C GLU A 299 -12.53 -1.64 20.71
N LEU A 300 -13.12 -0.80 21.57
CA LEU A 300 -12.51 -0.42 22.83
C LEU A 300 -13.22 -1.00 24.05
N GLN A 301 -12.41 -1.28 25.07
CA GLN A 301 -12.84 -1.73 26.38
C GLN A 301 -13.22 -0.55 27.27
N ALA A 302 -12.43 0.51 27.22
CA ALA A 302 -12.64 1.72 28.00
C ALA A 302 -11.88 2.91 27.42
N ALA A 303 -12.34 4.12 27.74
CA ALA A 303 -11.65 5.37 27.49
C ALA A 303 -11.83 6.28 28.71
N LYS A 304 -10.80 7.06 29.08
CA LYS A 304 -10.87 8.02 30.18
C LYS A 304 -9.88 9.18 30.00
N TRP A 305 -10.15 10.28 30.69
CA TRP A 305 -9.11 11.25 31.04
C TRP A 305 -8.31 10.68 32.20
N MET A 306 -7.00 10.50 32.01
CA MET A 306 -6.09 9.92 32.99
C MET A 306 -5.03 10.94 33.39
N PRO A 307 -4.79 11.21 34.69
CA PRO A 307 -3.69 12.07 35.11
C PRO A 307 -2.35 11.62 34.50
N LEU A 308 -1.57 12.57 33.96
CA LEU A 308 -0.32 12.27 33.24
C LEU A 308 0.65 11.38 34.04
N HIS A 309 0.77 11.63 35.35
CA HIS A 309 1.63 10.84 36.23
C HIS A 309 1.14 9.39 36.41
N GLU A 310 -0.17 9.15 36.41
CA GLU A 310 -0.76 7.79 36.44
C GLU A 310 -0.49 7.08 35.11
N PHE A 311 -0.62 7.81 33.99
CA PHE A 311 -0.35 7.28 32.65
C PHE A 311 1.09 6.80 32.49
N LEU A 312 2.06 7.63 32.90
CA LEU A 312 3.48 7.32 32.88
C LEU A 312 3.88 6.24 33.89
N GLY A 313 3.16 6.13 35.00
CA GLY A 313 3.41 5.13 36.04
C GLY A 313 2.93 3.72 35.70
N GLN A 314 2.39 3.48 34.50
CA GLN A 314 2.07 2.12 34.07
C GLN A 314 3.36 1.34 33.77
N PRO A 315 3.50 0.08 34.23
CA PRO A 315 4.71 -0.73 34.01
C PRO A 315 5.15 -0.81 32.54
N PHE A 316 4.18 -0.79 31.62
CA PHE A 316 4.43 -0.79 30.18
C PHE A 316 5.37 0.36 29.72
N TYR A 317 5.16 1.59 30.20
CA TYR A 317 5.99 2.74 29.82
C TYR A 317 7.30 2.83 30.60
N GLU A 318 7.45 2.05 31.68
CA GLU A 318 8.74 1.92 32.37
C GLU A 318 9.68 0.99 31.59
N GLU A 319 9.15 -0.08 31.01
CA GLU A 319 9.90 -1.10 30.27
C GLU A 319 10.12 -0.72 28.79
N ASP A 320 9.12 -0.12 28.12
CA ASP A 320 9.22 0.24 26.71
C ASP A 320 9.83 1.64 26.50
N HIS A 321 11.15 1.68 26.32
CA HIS A 321 11.91 2.92 26.11
C HIS A 321 11.44 3.74 24.89
N MET A 322 10.93 3.08 23.84
CA MET A 322 10.44 3.77 22.64
C MET A 322 9.18 4.58 22.93
N SER A 323 8.15 3.94 23.50
CA SER A 323 6.92 4.62 23.87
C SER A 323 7.18 5.70 24.91
N LYS A 324 8.05 5.42 25.91
CA LYS A 324 8.46 6.43 26.88
C LYS A 324 9.03 7.68 26.21
N LYS A 325 9.96 7.50 25.27
CA LYS A 325 10.58 8.62 24.56
C LYS A 325 9.57 9.42 23.73
N VAL A 326 8.60 8.75 23.12
CA VAL A 326 7.50 9.42 22.40
C VAL A 326 6.68 10.28 23.35
N ILE A 327 6.28 9.75 24.52
CA ILE A 327 5.53 10.52 25.50
C ILE A 327 6.35 11.69 26.05
N ASP A 328 7.65 11.51 26.32
CA ASP A 328 8.53 12.60 26.75
C ASP A 328 8.56 13.75 25.73
N ILE A 329 8.56 13.44 24.42
CA ILE A 329 8.49 14.46 23.36
C ILE A 329 7.13 15.18 23.39
N CYS A 330 6.01 14.45 23.54
CA CYS A 330 4.69 15.04 23.65
C CYS A 330 4.58 15.98 24.87
N ILE A 331 5.17 15.60 26.01
CA ILE A 331 5.22 16.44 27.22
C ILE A 331 6.06 17.69 26.95
N ALA A 332 7.25 17.53 26.36
CA ALA A 332 8.10 18.68 26.04
C ALA A 332 7.41 19.65 25.07
N SER A 333 6.64 19.15 24.10
CA SER A 333 5.81 19.97 23.21
C SER A 333 4.71 20.71 23.97
N TYR A 334 3.96 20.01 24.84
CA TYR A 334 2.93 20.63 25.67
C TYR A 334 3.46 21.72 26.61
N GLU A 335 4.72 21.59 27.04
CA GLU A 335 5.41 22.57 27.89
C GLU A 335 6.17 23.65 27.11
N ASP A 336 5.92 23.78 25.80
CA ASP A 336 6.59 24.74 24.90
C ASP A 336 8.13 24.61 24.86
N HIS A 337 8.66 23.45 25.25
CA HIS A 337 10.09 23.10 25.21
C HIS A 337 10.50 22.34 23.95
N TYR A 338 9.53 21.98 23.08
CA TYR A 338 9.73 21.31 21.81
C TYR A 338 8.75 21.87 20.79
N LYS A 339 9.19 22.03 19.54
CA LYS A 339 8.33 22.44 18.42
C LYS A 339 8.28 21.34 17.39
N GLY A 340 7.08 20.90 17.06
CA GLY A 340 6.83 19.94 15.99
C GLY A 340 6.65 20.62 14.63
N PHE A 341 6.07 19.87 13.71
CA PHE A 341 5.73 20.34 12.38
C PHE A 341 4.24 20.62 12.26
N ILE A 342 3.89 21.79 11.75
CA ILE A 342 2.51 22.17 11.45
C ILE A 342 2.24 21.98 9.97
N ALA A 343 0.97 21.71 9.62
CA ALA A 343 0.57 21.48 8.25
C ALA A 343 0.30 22.82 7.54
N HIS A 344 1.13 23.15 6.55
CA HIS A 344 0.99 24.34 5.73
C HIS A 344 0.47 23.99 4.35
N GLN A 345 -0.64 24.59 3.97
CA GLN A 345 -1.22 24.37 2.65
C GLN A 345 -0.50 25.24 1.61
N LEU A 346 0.13 24.60 0.62
CA LEU A 346 0.95 25.23 -0.40
C LEU A 346 0.63 24.65 -1.78
N THR A 347 0.85 25.42 -2.83
CA THR A 347 0.73 24.94 -4.22
C THR A 347 2.10 24.65 -4.79
N SER A 348 2.32 23.42 -5.26
CA SER A 348 3.56 23.07 -5.96
C SER A 348 3.48 23.48 -7.42
N LYS A 349 4.55 24.08 -7.95
CA LYS A 349 4.65 24.35 -9.41
C LYS A 349 4.88 23.08 -10.22
N LEU A 350 5.29 21.98 -9.58
CA LEU A 350 5.59 20.72 -10.28
C LEU A 350 4.32 20.05 -10.81
N ASP A 351 3.23 20.10 -10.05
CA ASP A 351 1.95 19.47 -10.41
C ASP A 351 0.77 20.45 -10.44
N GLY A 352 0.97 21.70 -10.00
CA GLY A 352 -0.07 22.73 -9.92
C GLY A 352 -1.12 22.47 -8.85
N ARG A 353 -0.90 21.48 -7.96
CA ARG A 353 -1.90 21.03 -6.99
C ARG A 353 -1.63 21.62 -5.62
N LEU A 354 -2.72 21.76 -4.87
CA LEU A 354 -2.69 22.14 -3.46
C LEU A 354 -2.27 20.91 -2.65
N SER A 355 -1.31 21.09 -1.75
CA SER A 355 -0.76 20.02 -0.90
C SER A 355 -0.40 20.56 0.47
N TYR A 356 -0.30 19.68 1.45
CA TYR A 356 0.20 20.03 2.78
C TYR A 356 1.70 19.75 2.88
N LEU A 357 2.47 20.76 3.28
CA LEU A 357 3.87 20.64 3.68
C LEU A 357 3.96 20.76 5.20
N TYR A 358 4.62 19.79 5.84
CA TYR A 358 4.80 19.78 7.29
C TYR A 358 6.18 20.33 7.64
N TYR A 359 6.23 21.48 8.32
CA TYR A 359 7.47 22.10 8.79
C TYR A 359 7.23 22.98 10.02
N ASP A 360 8.30 23.42 10.69
CA ASP A 360 8.22 24.39 11.79
C ASP A 360 8.03 25.80 11.21
N GLY A 361 6.98 26.50 11.64
CA GLY A 361 6.67 27.86 11.20
C GLY A 361 7.64 28.95 11.67
N SER A 362 8.69 28.62 12.42
CA SER A 362 9.66 29.56 13.00
C SER A 362 10.68 30.16 12.00
N HIS A 363 10.32 30.29 10.72
CA HIS A 363 11.20 30.82 9.66
C HIS A 363 11.24 32.33 9.55
#